data_AF-A0A5B0SSB9-F1
#
_entry.id   AF-A0A5B0SSB9-F1
#
_cell.length_a   1.000
_cell.length_b   1.000
_cell.length_c   1.000
_cell.angle_alpha   90.00
_cell.angle_beta   90.00
_cell.angle_gamma   90.00
#
_symmetry.space_group_name_H-M   'P 1'
#
loop_
_entity.id
_entity.type
_entity.pdbx_description
1 polymer ?
#
loop_
_entity_poly.entity_id
_entity_poly.type
_entity_poly.pdbx_seq_one_letter_code
_entity_poly.pdbx_strand_id
1 'polypeptide(L)'
;MGEKLMGSEDLFKKRKARRNDEFKRTSKARSQMKKILIVCEGEKTEPAYFTDFVKHCRISTASIVEITGECGSSPLSVVSWAKEKYISEKKKSDPYDKVYCVFDRDSHPGYKGAVSQIQSMTPKGVFEAITSIPCFEYWLVLHFGYSRKAFSPKGGKSEGAQMLSELKKYMPDYEKKAFGVFTKLKDRLDIAIENSKKVEKASIKDGSTNPTTKVGTLVTELMKVRDEFEKK
;
A
#
# COMPACT_ATOMS: atom_id res chain seq x y z
N MET A 1 -59.84 -44.61 -27.31
CA MET A 1 -59.41 -44.70 -25.89
C MET A 1 -57.89 -44.87 -25.93
N GLY A 2 -57.04 -43.85 -25.80
CA GLY A 2 -56.89 -42.89 -24.69
C GLY A 2 -56.22 -43.63 -23.52
N GLU A 3 -55.04 -43.30 -22.96
CA GLU A 3 -54.05 -42.23 -23.11
C GLU A 3 -52.67 -42.80 -22.69
N LYS A 4 -51.57 -42.23 -23.21
CA LYS A 4 -50.19 -42.60 -22.84
C LYS A 4 -49.70 -41.67 -21.73
N LEU A 5 -49.37 -42.23 -20.57
CA LEU A 5 -48.73 -41.55 -19.44
C LEU A 5 -47.40 -40.92 -19.86
N MET A 6 -47.26 -39.60 -19.68
CA MET A 6 -46.01 -38.85 -19.83
C MET A 6 -45.67 -38.23 -18.47
N GLY A 7 -44.59 -38.70 -17.84
CA GLY A 7 -44.22 -38.30 -16.48
C GLY A 7 -42.72 -38.15 -16.29
N SER A 8 -42.32 -36.91 -16.01
CA SER A 8 -41.32 -36.56 -14.98
C SER A 8 -39.81 -36.64 -15.24
N GLU A 9 -39.30 -36.18 -16.39
CA GLU A 9 -37.84 -35.93 -16.52
C GLU A 9 -37.44 -34.46 -16.71
N ASP A 10 -38.39 -33.55 -16.94
CA ASP A 10 -38.05 -32.20 -17.43
C ASP A 10 -38.05 -31.07 -16.38
N LEU A 11 -38.25 -31.41 -15.11
CA LEU A 11 -38.31 -30.42 -14.01
C LEU A 11 -36.95 -30.17 -13.33
N PHE A 12 -36.00 -31.10 -13.41
CA PHE A 12 -34.69 -30.98 -12.76
C PHE A 12 -33.62 -30.29 -13.62
N LYS A 13 -33.76 -30.25 -14.95
CA LYS A 13 -32.80 -29.55 -15.83
C LYS A 13 -32.98 -28.02 -15.85
N LYS A 14 -34.20 -27.51 -15.61
CA LYS A 14 -34.49 -26.07 -15.63
C LYS A 14 -34.00 -25.28 -14.40
N ARG A 15 -33.76 -25.93 -13.25
CA ARG A 15 -33.26 -25.25 -12.04
C ARG A 15 -31.75 -25.02 -12.02
N LYS A 16 -30.96 -25.78 -12.79
CA LYS A 16 -29.49 -25.67 -12.79
C LYS A 16 -28.95 -24.62 -13.76
N ALA A 17 -29.69 -24.32 -14.83
CA ALA A 17 -29.28 -23.30 -15.82
C ALA A 17 -29.54 -21.86 -15.36
N ARG A 18 -30.53 -21.63 -14.49
CA ARG A 18 -30.90 -20.26 -14.05
C ARG A 18 -29.99 -19.66 -12.97
N ARG A 19 -29.14 -20.46 -12.32
CA ARG A 19 -28.31 -20.01 -11.19
C ARG A 19 -26.93 -19.47 -11.60
N ASN A 20 -26.52 -19.64 -12.86
CA ASN A 20 -25.21 -19.18 -13.35
C ASN A 20 -25.25 -17.84 -14.09
N ASP A 21 -26.40 -17.41 -14.63
CA ASP A 21 -26.49 -16.10 -15.31
C ASP A 21 -26.83 -14.95 -14.36
N GLU A 22 -27.32 -15.22 -13.15
CA GLU A 22 -27.58 -14.18 -12.13
C GLU A 22 -26.30 -13.63 -11.47
N PHE A 23 -25.17 -14.34 -11.60
CA PHE A 23 -23.85 -13.89 -11.13
C PHE A 23 -23.03 -13.15 -12.20
N LYS A 24 -23.59 -12.88 -13.38
CA LYS A 24 -23.00 -11.96 -14.37
C LYS A 24 -23.41 -10.50 -14.17
N ARG A 25 -23.82 -10.13 -12.95
CA ARG A 25 -23.55 -8.78 -12.46
C ARG A 25 -22.11 -8.76 -11.96
N THR A 26 -21.14 -8.65 -12.87
CA THR A 26 -19.98 -7.80 -12.58
C THR A 26 -20.59 -6.43 -12.37
N SER A 27 -20.98 -6.15 -11.13
CA SER A 27 -21.81 -4.99 -10.82
C SER A 27 -21.09 -3.77 -11.36
N LYS A 28 -21.84 -2.86 -12.00
CA LYS A 28 -21.32 -1.59 -12.50
C LYS A 28 -20.49 -0.83 -11.44
N ALA A 29 -20.72 -1.13 -10.16
CA ALA A 29 -19.93 -0.69 -9.02
C ALA A 29 -18.48 -1.25 -9.00
N ARG A 30 -18.24 -2.52 -9.35
CA ARG A 30 -16.88 -3.08 -9.42
C ARG A 30 -16.06 -2.48 -10.56
N SER A 31 -16.69 -2.12 -11.69
CA SER A 31 -16.01 -1.38 -12.77
C SER A 31 -15.66 0.08 -12.41
N GLN A 32 -16.12 0.59 -11.26
CA GLN A 32 -15.78 1.92 -10.76
C GLN A 32 -14.69 1.90 -9.67
N MET A 33 -14.38 0.73 -9.09
CA MET A 33 -13.38 0.61 -8.04
C MET A 33 -11.98 0.63 -8.63
N LYS A 34 -11.10 1.48 -8.09
CA LYS A 34 -9.68 1.48 -8.48
C LYS A 34 -9.01 0.19 -7.97
N LYS A 35 -8.21 -0.48 -8.81
CA LYS A 35 -7.37 -1.62 -8.43
C LYS A 35 -5.96 -1.11 -8.13
N ILE A 36 -5.53 -1.23 -6.88
CA ILE A 36 -4.30 -0.66 -6.34
C ILE A 36 -3.39 -1.78 -5.83
N LEU A 37 -2.11 -1.73 -6.18
CA LEU A 37 -1.07 -2.60 -5.65
C LEU A 37 -0.13 -1.80 -4.75
N ILE A 38 0.18 -2.33 -3.57
CA ILE A 38 1.21 -1.81 -2.65
C ILE A 38 2.24 -2.91 -2.43
N VAL A 39 3.48 -2.67 -2.86
CA VAL A 39 4.59 -3.62 -2.73
C VAL A 39 5.59 -3.03 -1.74
N CYS A 40 5.82 -3.70 -0.61
CA CYS A 40 6.70 -3.23 0.45
C CYS A 40 8.02 -4.01 0.43
N GLU A 41 9.13 -3.32 0.72
CA GLU A 41 10.45 -3.94 0.92
C GLU A 41 10.46 -4.87 2.14
N GLY A 42 9.89 -4.44 3.27
CA GLY A 42 9.76 -5.28 4.44
C GLY A 42 8.60 -6.26 4.35
N GLU A 43 8.83 -7.49 4.81
CA GLU A 43 7.86 -8.58 4.72
C GLU A 43 6.67 -8.46 5.68
N LYS A 44 6.81 -7.69 6.78
CA LYS A 44 5.87 -7.76 7.91
C LYS A 44 5.36 -6.41 8.38
N THR A 45 6.24 -5.50 8.80
CA THR A 45 5.81 -4.25 9.45
C THR A 45 4.96 -3.39 8.51
N GLU A 46 5.46 -3.08 7.32
CA GLU A 46 4.80 -2.19 6.36
C GLU A 46 3.52 -2.85 5.79
N PRO A 47 3.54 -4.12 5.32
CA PRO A 47 2.32 -4.79 4.87
C PRO A 47 1.25 -4.86 5.96
N ALA A 48 1.62 -5.18 7.21
CA ALA A 48 0.68 -5.21 8.33
C ALA A 48 0.10 -3.82 8.63
N TYR A 49 0.94 -2.78 8.64
CA TYR A 49 0.51 -1.40 8.83
C TYR A 49 -0.53 -0.98 7.77
N PHE A 50 -0.22 -1.18 6.49
CA PHE A 50 -1.13 -0.79 5.41
C PHE A 50 -2.39 -1.64 5.38
N THR A 51 -2.32 -2.92 5.71
CA THR A 51 -3.50 -3.80 5.81
C THR A 51 -4.45 -3.31 6.89
N ASP A 52 -3.94 -3.03 8.08
CA ASP A 52 -4.72 -2.50 9.19
C ASP A 52 -5.31 -1.12 8.85
N PHE A 53 -4.51 -0.24 8.22
CA PHE A 53 -4.95 1.08 7.75
C PHE A 53 -6.09 0.99 6.73
N VAL A 54 -5.93 0.18 5.68
CA VAL A 54 -6.94 -0.03 4.62
C VAL A 54 -8.25 -0.54 5.22
N LYS A 55 -8.16 -1.49 6.16
CA LYS A 55 -9.32 -2.05 6.87
C LYS A 55 -10.00 -0.99 7.73
N HIS A 56 -9.24 -0.28 8.56
CA HIS A 56 -9.77 0.72 9.48
C HIS A 56 -10.43 1.88 8.75
N CYS A 57 -9.78 2.39 7.71
CA CYS A 57 -10.28 3.49 6.90
C CYS A 57 -11.35 3.06 5.90
N ARG A 58 -11.73 1.77 5.87
CA ARG A 58 -12.72 1.18 4.94
C ARG A 58 -12.37 1.40 3.46
N ILE A 59 -11.08 1.46 3.12
CA ILE A 59 -10.65 1.71 1.74
C ILE A 59 -11.10 0.58 0.79
N SER A 60 -11.16 -0.65 1.29
CA SER A 60 -11.61 -1.82 0.53
C SER A 60 -13.09 -1.79 0.11
N THR A 61 -13.91 -0.86 0.64
CA THR A 61 -15.27 -0.65 0.16
C THR A 61 -15.33 0.18 -1.12
N ALA A 62 -14.21 0.82 -1.50
CA ALA A 62 -14.10 1.74 -2.63
C ALA A 62 -13.01 1.35 -3.65
N SER A 63 -12.06 0.49 -3.27
CA SER A 63 -10.98 0.01 -4.12
C SER A 63 -10.58 -1.43 -3.82
N ILE A 64 -9.99 -2.10 -4.80
CA ILE A 64 -9.34 -3.41 -4.62
C ILE A 64 -7.89 -3.13 -4.29
N VAL A 65 -7.47 -3.36 -3.05
CA VAL A 65 -6.09 -3.11 -2.60
C VAL A 65 -5.40 -4.45 -2.36
N GLU A 66 -4.36 -4.73 -3.13
CA GLU A 66 -3.44 -5.84 -2.90
C GLU A 66 -2.17 -5.32 -2.24
N ILE A 67 -1.72 -5.99 -1.17
CA ILE A 67 -0.55 -5.60 -0.39
C ILE A 67 0.35 -6.81 -0.25
N THR A 68 1.64 -6.65 -0.53
CA THR A 68 2.63 -7.71 -0.33
C THR A 68 3.93 -7.16 0.23
N GLY A 69 4.65 -7.99 0.98
CA GLY A 69 6.06 -7.81 1.32
C GLY A 69 6.95 -8.93 0.77
N GLU A 70 6.39 -9.88 0.02
CA GLU A 70 7.08 -11.07 -0.50
C GLU A 70 7.77 -10.76 -1.84
N CYS A 71 8.69 -9.81 -1.83
CA CYS A 71 9.36 -9.33 -3.05
C CYS A 71 10.90 -9.26 -2.94
N GLY A 72 11.46 -9.70 -1.81
CA GLY A 72 12.90 -9.60 -1.51
C GLY A 72 13.27 -8.33 -0.76
N SER A 73 14.50 -8.28 -0.26
CA SER A 73 14.96 -7.27 0.70
C SER A 73 15.75 -6.12 0.06
N SER A 74 15.36 -5.66 -1.13
CA SER A 74 16.02 -4.51 -1.75
C SER A 74 15.04 -3.65 -2.56
N PRO A 75 15.30 -2.33 -2.68
CA PRO A 75 14.47 -1.44 -3.50
C PRO A 75 14.29 -1.92 -4.94
N LEU A 76 15.31 -2.52 -5.55
CA LEU A 76 15.24 -3.03 -6.92
C LEU A 76 14.38 -4.31 -7.04
N SER A 77 14.39 -5.14 -5.99
CA SER A 77 13.57 -6.35 -5.94
C SER A 77 12.08 -5.98 -5.85
N VAL A 78 11.73 -4.98 -5.02
CA VAL A 78 10.38 -4.38 -4.96
C VAL A 78 9.91 -3.94 -6.34
N VAL A 79 10.74 -3.16 -7.05
CA VAL A 79 10.41 -2.60 -8.37
C VAL A 79 10.22 -3.70 -9.41
N SER A 80 11.12 -4.68 -9.43
CA SER A 80 11.07 -5.80 -10.38
C SER A 80 9.80 -6.63 -10.18
N TRP A 81 9.51 -6.99 -8.92
CA TRP A 81 8.31 -7.75 -8.56
C TRP A 81 7.03 -6.98 -8.92
N ALA A 82 6.96 -5.69 -8.58
CA ALA A 82 5.82 -4.83 -8.89
C ALA A 82 5.55 -4.77 -10.41
N LYS A 83 6.62 -4.66 -11.21
CA LYS A 83 6.54 -4.63 -12.67
C LYS A 83 6.05 -5.97 -13.23
N GLU A 84 6.60 -7.09 -12.76
CA GLU A 84 6.19 -8.42 -13.18
C GLU A 84 4.72 -8.71 -12.87
N LYS A 85 4.30 -8.38 -11.64
CA LYS A 85 2.91 -8.51 -11.20
C LYS A 85 1.97 -7.66 -12.05
N TYR A 86 2.32 -6.39 -12.31
CA TYR A 86 1.53 -5.52 -13.18
C TYR A 86 1.41 -6.08 -14.61
N ILE A 87 2.51 -6.55 -15.21
CA ILE A 87 2.50 -7.13 -16.56
C ILE A 87 1.61 -8.40 -16.59
N SER A 88 1.70 -9.24 -15.57
CA SER A 88 0.89 -10.46 -15.44
C SER A 88 -0.61 -10.13 -15.41
N GLU A 89 -1.02 -9.18 -14.57
CA GLU A 89 -2.43 -8.79 -14.45
C GLU A 89 -2.93 -8.03 -15.70
N LYS A 90 -2.07 -7.22 -16.33
CA LYS A 90 -2.38 -6.57 -17.61
C LYS A 90 -2.65 -7.59 -18.73
N LYS A 91 -1.90 -8.69 -18.79
CA LYS A 91 -2.13 -9.78 -19.76
C LYS A 91 -3.48 -10.48 -19.55
N LYS A 92 -4.02 -10.43 -18.34
CA LYS A 92 -5.36 -10.94 -17.99
C LYS A 92 -6.47 -9.91 -18.22
N SER A 93 -6.17 -8.77 -18.84
CA SER A 93 -7.08 -7.63 -19.03
C SER A 93 -7.64 -7.05 -17.72
N ASP A 94 -6.87 -7.16 -16.63
CA ASP A 94 -7.23 -6.62 -15.31
C ASP A 94 -6.04 -5.86 -14.68
N PRO A 95 -5.47 -4.85 -15.38
CA PRO A 95 -4.31 -4.11 -14.90
C PRO A 95 -4.62 -3.33 -13.61
N TYR A 96 -3.59 -3.08 -12.80
CA TYR A 96 -3.71 -2.11 -11.71
C TYR A 96 -3.81 -0.69 -12.25
N ASP A 97 -4.65 0.14 -11.64
CA ASP A 97 -4.73 1.58 -11.90
C ASP A 97 -3.55 2.33 -11.26
N LYS A 98 -3.10 1.84 -10.10
CA LYS A 98 -1.97 2.39 -9.35
C LYS A 98 -1.11 1.28 -8.74
N VAL A 99 0.20 1.48 -8.77
CA VAL A 99 1.20 0.61 -8.16
C VAL A 99 2.14 1.46 -7.32
N TYR A 100 2.16 1.21 -6.01
CA TYR A 100 3.02 1.88 -5.05
C TYR A 100 4.14 0.94 -4.62
N CYS A 101 5.38 1.35 -4.85
CA CYS A 101 6.57 0.64 -4.38
C CYS A 101 7.07 1.34 -3.10
N VAL A 102 6.92 0.70 -1.95
CA VAL A 102 7.31 1.21 -0.64
C VAL A 102 8.66 0.63 -0.26
N PHE A 103 9.67 1.49 -0.09
CA PHE A 103 11.02 1.04 0.25
C PHE A 103 11.82 2.13 0.96
N ASP A 104 12.82 1.70 1.70
CA ASP A 104 13.67 2.58 2.49
C ASP A 104 14.90 3.00 1.71
N ARG A 105 15.52 4.13 2.10
CA ARG A 105 16.83 4.49 1.56
C ARG A 105 17.94 3.65 2.17
N ASP A 106 17.77 3.21 3.43
CA ASP A 106 18.81 2.70 4.33
C ASP A 106 19.94 1.99 3.59
N SER A 107 21.08 2.68 3.47
CA SER A 107 22.40 2.20 2.99
C SER A 107 22.48 1.42 1.67
N HIS A 108 21.35 1.14 1.00
CA HIS A 108 21.30 0.21 -0.12
C HIS A 108 21.69 0.92 -1.43
N PRO A 109 22.69 0.40 -2.18
CA PRO A 109 23.14 1.01 -3.43
C PRO A 109 22.03 1.06 -4.50
N GLY A 110 21.01 0.20 -4.39
CA GLY A 110 19.89 0.10 -5.33
C GLY A 110 18.86 1.23 -5.24
N TYR A 111 18.85 2.07 -4.19
CA TYR A 111 17.79 3.07 -3.98
C TYR A 111 17.61 4.02 -5.17
N LYS A 112 18.69 4.65 -5.65
CA LYS A 112 18.62 5.59 -6.78
C LYS A 112 18.16 4.88 -8.06
N GLY A 113 18.67 3.66 -8.30
CA GLY A 113 18.28 2.84 -9.43
C GLY A 113 16.78 2.51 -9.42
N ALA A 114 16.24 2.13 -8.26
CA ALA A 114 14.83 1.83 -8.07
C ALA A 114 13.93 3.04 -8.38
N VAL A 115 14.27 4.21 -7.85
CA VAL A 115 13.54 5.46 -8.13
C VAL A 115 13.57 5.80 -9.62
N SER A 116 14.75 5.76 -10.26
CA SER A 116 14.90 6.03 -11.69
C SER A 116 14.13 5.04 -12.56
N GLN A 117 14.12 3.75 -12.18
CA GLN A 117 13.32 2.74 -12.89
C GLN A 117 11.84 3.06 -12.82
N ILE A 118 11.29 3.36 -11.63
CA ILE A 118 9.88 3.75 -11.49
C ILE A 118 9.54 4.99 -12.32
N GLN A 119 10.39 6.02 -12.29
CA GLN A 119 10.17 7.26 -13.06
C GLN A 119 10.17 7.01 -14.59
N SER A 120 10.96 6.04 -15.06
CA SER A 120 11.03 5.67 -16.48
C SER A 120 9.92 4.72 -16.93
N MET A 121 9.17 4.09 -16.01
CA MET A 121 8.11 3.13 -16.34
C MET A 121 6.99 3.70 -17.23
N THR A 122 6.36 2.78 -17.97
CA THR A 122 5.17 3.02 -18.79
C THR A 122 4.08 2.01 -18.43
N PRO A 123 2.80 2.42 -18.45
CA PRO A 123 2.31 3.77 -18.72
C PRO A 123 2.66 4.78 -17.60
N LYS A 124 2.78 6.06 -17.96
CA LYS A 124 3.10 7.12 -17.00
C LYS A 124 1.95 7.31 -16.00
N GLY A 125 2.30 7.63 -14.76
CA GLY A 125 1.33 7.88 -13.69
C GLY A 125 0.79 6.65 -12.98
N VAL A 126 1.12 5.43 -13.43
CA VAL A 126 0.67 4.18 -12.76
C VAL A 126 1.60 3.79 -11.60
N PHE A 127 2.92 3.84 -11.81
CA PHE A 127 3.89 3.45 -10.80
C PHE A 127 4.39 4.65 -10.01
N GLU A 128 4.54 4.49 -8.70
CA GLU A 128 5.00 5.54 -7.80
C GLU A 128 5.89 4.99 -6.68
N ALA A 129 7.01 5.68 -6.42
CA ALA A 129 7.93 5.34 -5.35
C ALA A 129 7.52 6.04 -4.06
N ILE A 130 7.24 5.25 -3.02
CA ILE A 130 6.88 5.70 -1.68
C ILE A 130 8.07 5.44 -0.76
N THR A 131 8.96 6.44 -0.67
CA THR A 131 10.24 6.28 0.01
C THR A 131 10.21 6.80 1.44
N SER A 132 10.97 6.17 2.33
CA SER A 132 11.26 6.70 3.67
C SER A 132 12.77 6.82 3.90
N ILE A 133 13.18 7.91 4.55
CA ILE A 133 14.56 8.26 4.82
C ILE A 133 14.71 8.61 6.31
N PRO A 134 15.53 7.86 7.07
CA PRO A 134 16.31 6.70 6.63
C PRO A 134 15.46 5.45 6.39
N CYS A 135 14.36 5.27 7.12
CA CYS A 135 13.54 4.05 7.10
C CYS A 135 12.07 4.30 7.46
N PHE A 136 11.22 3.27 7.29
CA PHE A 136 9.77 3.33 7.55
C PHE A 136 9.42 3.78 8.97
N GLU A 137 10.23 3.44 9.98
CA GLU A 137 10.00 3.88 11.36
C GLU A 137 9.92 5.41 11.51
N TYR A 138 10.49 6.18 10.57
CA TYR A 138 10.32 7.64 10.58
C TYR A 138 8.85 8.05 10.45
N TRP A 139 8.08 7.39 9.60
CA TRP A 139 6.63 7.63 9.48
C TRP A 139 5.91 7.36 10.81
N LEU A 140 6.34 6.35 11.57
CA LEU A 140 5.78 6.03 12.88
C LEU A 140 6.11 7.13 13.91
N VAL A 141 7.33 7.67 13.90
CA VAL A 141 7.72 8.81 14.75
C VAL A 141 6.82 10.03 14.53
N LEU A 142 6.41 10.30 13.28
CA LEU A 142 5.58 11.47 12.96
C LEU A 142 4.18 11.43 13.59
N HIS A 143 3.71 10.27 14.05
CA HIS A 143 2.47 10.16 14.83
C HIS A 143 2.60 10.78 16.24
N PHE A 144 3.82 10.89 16.76
CA PHE A 144 4.09 11.43 18.09
C PHE A 144 4.48 12.90 18.07
N GLY A 145 5.00 13.39 16.94
CA GLY A 145 5.32 14.80 16.78
C GLY A 145 6.09 15.12 15.52
N TYR A 146 6.15 16.41 15.22
CA TYR A 146 7.00 16.94 14.16
C TYR A 146 8.48 16.78 14.53
N SER A 147 9.27 16.16 13.66
CA SER A 147 10.71 16.03 13.83
C SER A 147 11.41 16.20 12.49
N ARG A 148 12.49 16.97 12.47
CA ARG A 148 13.43 17.07 11.34
C ARG A 148 14.86 16.78 11.77
N LYS A 149 15.03 16.14 12.92
CA LYS A 149 16.33 15.76 13.45
C LYS A 149 17.00 14.82 12.44
N ALA A 150 18.11 15.24 11.85
CA ALA A 150 18.87 14.39 10.94
C ALA A 150 19.45 13.19 11.71
N PHE A 151 19.39 12.01 11.11
CA PHE A 151 19.94 10.79 11.68
C PHE A 151 21.15 10.37 10.87
N SER A 152 22.34 10.45 11.47
CA SER A 152 23.58 9.96 10.87
C SER A 152 24.07 8.72 11.62
N PRO A 153 24.91 7.86 10.98
CA PRO A 153 25.55 6.77 11.70
C PRO A 153 26.35 7.32 12.89
N LYS A 154 26.13 6.77 14.08
CA LYS A 154 26.79 7.20 15.32
C LYS A 154 26.99 6.03 16.25
N GLY A 155 28.19 5.89 16.81
CA GLY A 155 28.53 4.83 17.77
C GLY A 155 28.32 3.41 17.23
N GLY A 156 28.67 3.16 15.97
CA GLY A 156 28.51 1.85 15.32
C GLY A 156 27.09 1.48 14.89
N LYS A 157 26.10 2.36 15.11
CA LYS A 157 24.71 2.15 14.68
C LYS A 157 24.44 2.86 13.35
N SER A 158 23.72 2.19 12.43
CA SER A 158 23.24 2.77 11.16
C SER A 158 22.22 3.90 11.38
N GLU A 159 21.91 4.67 10.34
CA GLU A 159 20.85 5.69 10.38
C GLU A 159 19.50 5.07 10.80
N GLY A 160 19.15 3.90 10.25
CA GLY A 160 17.94 3.15 10.61
C GLY A 160 17.93 2.68 12.07
N ALA A 161 19.07 2.23 12.61
CA ALA A 161 19.19 1.85 14.02
C ALA A 161 19.05 3.06 14.97
N GLN A 162 19.52 4.24 14.55
CA GLN A 162 19.31 5.49 15.28
C GLN A 162 17.83 5.92 15.23
N MET A 163 17.16 5.79 14.07
CA MET A 163 15.73 6.05 13.93
C MET A 163 14.89 5.11 14.82
N LEU A 164 15.22 3.81 14.83
CA LEU A 164 14.57 2.83 15.70
C LEU A 164 14.72 3.21 17.18
N SER A 165 15.91 3.67 17.59
CA SER A 165 16.15 4.13 18.96
C SER A 165 15.31 5.36 19.32
N GLU A 166 15.05 6.25 18.35
CA GLU A 166 14.15 7.40 18.54
C GLU A 166 12.70 6.95 18.69
N LEU A 167 12.22 6.06 17.81
CA LEU A 167 10.86 5.51 17.90
C LEU A 167 10.60 4.84 19.25
N LYS A 168 11.58 4.09 19.77
CA LYS A 168 11.47 3.40 21.05
C LYS A 168 11.29 4.32 22.27
N LYS A 169 11.56 5.62 22.16
CA LYS A 169 11.21 6.58 23.22
C LYS A 169 9.70 6.76 23.36
N TYR A 170 8.96 6.57 22.28
CA TYR A 170 7.50 6.69 22.24
C TYR A 170 6.80 5.34 22.27
N MET A 171 7.45 4.30 21.71
CA MET A 171 6.95 2.93 21.69
C MET A 171 8.04 1.97 22.21
N PRO A 172 8.24 1.88 23.54
CA PRO A 172 9.31 1.05 24.13
C PRO A 172 9.26 -0.42 23.68
N ASP A 173 8.05 -0.96 23.56
CA ASP A 173 7.79 -2.35 23.16
C ASP A 173 7.73 -2.54 21.63
N TYR A 174 8.15 -1.55 20.83
CA TYR A 174 8.19 -1.72 19.38
C TYR A 174 9.29 -2.71 18.98
N GLU A 175 8.87 -3.75 18.29
CA GLU A 175 9.76 -4.68 17.61
C GLU A 175 9.55 -4.61 16.11
N LYS A 176 10.64 -4.72 15.35
CA LYS A 176 10.51 -4.92 13.90
C LYS A 176 9.69 -6.18 13.68
N LYS A 177 8.85 -6.18 12.64
CA LYS A 177 7.93 -7.27 12.30
C LYS A 177 6.73 -7.40 13.26
N ALA A 178 6.47 -6.41 14.11
CA ALA A 178 5.28 -6.37 14.96
C ALA A 178 3.99 -6.15 14.14
N PHE A 179 2.92 -6.82 14.57
CA PHE A 179 1.55 -6.60 14.08
C PHE A 179 0.82 -5.55 14.94
N GLY A 180 -0.27 -4.97 14.42
CA GLY A 180 -1.11 -4.04 15.17
C GLY A 180 -0.47 -2.66 15.40
N VAL A 181 0.65 -2.36 14.74
CA VAL A 181 1.35 -1.06 14.84
C VAL A 181 0.40 0.08 14.46
N PHE A 182 -0.34 -0.05 13.35
CA PHE A 182 -1.33 0.94 12.95
C PHE A 182 -2.44 1.09 14.00
N THR A 183 -2.93 -0.01 14.57
CA THR A 183 -3.99 0.03 15.59
C THR A 183 -3.60 0.88 16.82
N LYS A 184 -2.32 0.84 17.23
CA LYS A 184 -1.78 1.66 18.32
C LYS A 184 -1.64 3.15 17.94
N LEU A 185 -1.61 3.47 16.65
CA LEU A 185 -1.29 4.78 16.11
C LEU A 185 -2.48 5.49 15.43
N LYS A 186 -3.57 4.78 15.15
CA LYS A 186 -4.71 5.24 14.34
C LYS A 186 -5.29 6.59 14.81
N ASP A 187 -5.36 6.82 16.13
CA ASP A 187 -5.95 8.05 16.70
C ASP A 187 -5.04 9.28 16.48
N ARG A 188 -3.81 9.07 16.02
CA ARG A 188 -2.82 10.10 15.68
C ARG A 188 -2.49 10.16 14.20
N LEU A 189 -3.28 9.50 13.35
CA LEU A 189 -3.05 9.45 11.92
C LEU A 189 -3.05 10.86 11.30
N ASP A 190 -4.02 11.71 11.65
CA ASP A 190 -4.09 13.08 11.12
C ASP A 190 -2.87 13.93 11.53
N ILE A 191 -2.36 13.72 12.75
CA ILE A 191 -1.13 14.35 13.24
C ILE A 191 0.06 13.92 12.37
N ALA A 192 0.18 12.62 12.07
CA ALA A 192 1.25 12.10 11.23
C ALA A 192 1.19 12.67 9.80
N ILE A 193 0.00 12.76 9.21
CA ILE A 193 -0.23 13.34 7.87
C ILE A 193 0.14 14.83 7.86
N GLU A 194 -0.25 15.60 8.88
CA GLU A 194 0.09 17.01 8.96
C GLU A 194 1.61 17.20 9.13
N ASN A 195 2.22 16.41 10.00
CA ASN A 195 3.66 16.46 10.25
C ASN A 195 4.46 16.06 9.00
N SER A 196 4.04 15.05 8.25
CA SER A 196 4.72 14.67 6.99
C SER A 196 4.66 15.78 5.95
N LYS A 197 3.51 16.47 5.82
CA LYS A 197 3.38 17.64 4.93
C LYS A 197 4.30 18.79 5.35
N LYS A 198 4.39 19.08 6.65
CA LYS A 198 5.32 20.09 7.20
C LYS A 198 6.78 19.73 6.91
N VAL A 199 7.15 18.47 7.09
CA VAL A 199 8.50 17.96 6.77
C VAL A 199 8.80 18.09 5.29
N GLU A 200 7.89 17.67 4.41
CA GLU A 200 8.06 17.74 2.95
C GLU A 200 8.23 19.19 2.47
N LYS A 201 7.35 20.10 2.91
CA LYS A 201 7.45 21.52 2.58
C LYS A 201 8.80 22.11 3.00
N ALA A 202 9.28 21.74 4.18
CA ALA A 202 10.54 22.26 4.70
C ALA A 202 11.76 21.64 3.99
N SER A 203 11.69 20.35 3.66
CA SER A 203 12.68 19.61 2.86
C SER A 203 12.84 20.20 1.46
N ILE A 204 11.73 20.56 0.79
CA ILE A 204 11.76 21.24 -0.51
C ILE A 204 12.45 22.61 -0.38
N LYS A 205 12.19 23.34 0.72
CA LYS A 205 12.73 24.68 0.94
C LYS A 205 14.25 24.68 1.18
N ASP A 206 14.77 23.72 1.94
CA ASP A 206 16.19 23.70 2.33
C ASP A 206 17.02 22.58 1.69
N GLY A 207 16.41 21.74 0.86
CA GLY A 207 17.08 20.66 0.13
C GLY A 207 17.46 19.45 0.98
N SER A 208 17.14 19.42 2.28
CA SER A 208 17.43 18.27 3.13
C SER A 208 16.54 17.08 2.78
N THR A 209 17.12 15.87 2.79
CA THR A 209 16.37 14.64 2.48
C THR A 209 16.28 13.67 3.65
N ASN A 210 17.08 13.90 4.70
CA ASN A 210 17.10 13.08 5.92
C ASN A 210 16.71 13.94 7.14
N PRO A 211 15.57 13.69 7.80
CA PRO A 211 14.59 12.64 7.51
C PRO A 211 13.43 13.13 6.61
N THR A 212 12.94 12.25 5.73
CA THR A 212 11.74 12.49 4.89
C THR A 212 10.95 11.19 4.69
N THR A 213 9.66 11.27 4.38
CA THR A 213 8.87 10.10 3.98
C THR A 213 7.71 10.49 3.07
N LYS A 214 7.39 9.62 2.11
CA LYS A 214 6.22 9.74 1.22
C LYS A 214 5.02 8.92 1.69
N VAL A 215 5.11 8.23 2.83
CA VAL A 215 4.00 7.41 3.34
C VAL A 215 2.76 8.27 3.62
N GLY A 216 2.95 9.49 4.13
CA GLY A 216 1.87 10.46 4.32
C GLY A 216 1.10 10.78 3.03
N THR A 217 1.81 10.87 1.90
CA THR A 217 1.21 11.04 0.56
C THR A 217 0.39 9.82 0.20
N LEU A 218 0.95 8.61 0.33
CA LEU A 218 0.24 7.36 0.03
C LEU A 218 -1.07 7.22 0.83
N VAL A 219 -1.03 7.39 2.15
CA VAL A 219 -2.25 7.25 2.97
C VAL A 219 -3.30 8.30 2.63
N THR A 220 -2.88 9.53 2.33
CA THR A 220 -3.78 10.60 1.89
C THR A 220 -4.44 10.25 0.55
N GLU A 221 -3.68 9.75 -0.42
CA GLU A 221 -4.21 9.33 -1.72
C GLU A 221 -5.20 8.16 -1.58
N LEU A 222 -4.91 7.17 -0.73
CA LEU A 222 -5.83 6.07 -0.46
C LEU A 222 -7.15 6.56 0.15
N MET A 223 -7.09 7.48 1.12
CA MET A 223 -8.29 8.11 1.70
C MET A 223 -9.10 8.88 0.66
N LYS A 224 -8.44 9.65 -0.22
CA LYS A 224 -9.12 10.35 -1.32
C LYS A 224 -9.85 9.39 -2.26
N VAL A 225 -9.23 8.24 -2.60
CA VAL A 225 -9.88 7.22 -3.45
C VAL A 225 -11.19 6.74 -2.84
N ARG A 226 -11.23 6.53 -1.52
CA ARG A 226 -12.48 6.21 -0.81
C ARG A 226 -13.47 7.37 -0.87
N ASP A 227 -13.04 8.58 -0.52
CA ASP A 227 -13.94 9.74 -0.45
C ASP A 227 -14.56 10.08 -1.82
N GLU A 228 -13.80 9.91 -2.90
CA GLU A 228 -14.28 10.06 -4.28
C GLU A 228 -15.32 9.00 -4.69
N PHE A 229 -15.23 7.80 -4.11
CA PHE A 229 -16.19 6.73 -4.36
C PHE A 229 -17.49 6.94 -3.57
N GLU A 230 -17.40 7.36 -2.30
CA GLU A 230 -18.58 7.60 -1.44
C GLU A 230 -19.41 8.82 -1.87
N LYS A 231 -18.81 9.77 -2.60
CA LYS A 231 -19.52 10.93 -3.17
C LYS A 231 -20.30 10.63 -4.44
N LYS A 232 -20.10 9.46 -5.05
CA LYS A 232 -20.78 9.02 -6.29
C LYS A 232 -21.99 8.16 -5.99
#